data_AF-A0A1I3GRU0-F1
#
_entry.id   AF-A0A1I3GRU0-F1
#
_cell.length_a   1.000
_cell.length_b   1.000
_cell.length_c   1.000
_cell.angle_alpha   90.00
_cell.angle_beta   90.00
_cell.angle_gamma   90.00
#
_symmetry.space_group_name_H-M   'P 1'
#
loop_
_entity.id
_entity.type
_entity.pdbx_description
1 polymer ?
#
loop_
_entity_poly.entity_id
_entity_poly.type
_entity_poly.pdbx_seq_one_letter_code
_entity_poly.pdbx_strand_id
1 'polypeptide(L)'
;MATFVVLVGAGLIALVCGIVPIGPDWLPGIGSVVVASTYAWALAARTGGRPVVFGTLAIVLGVVTLVADDDSLRTGAAVMTCVVAAVLAVMATVPAVRFVQVVRECVIAMLIAGVGAMATVGFEPAITVVRFEYATFGLSLVGALLVVFRLGAGFHGLGRRGLAIVVIGLVVVAVTLLYAELLRRYGAAGMVESLLDLVRWSRTNLGAFPRPIETVLGIPALAWGCHMRARRRQGWWVCAFGVAATSAVANSLANPAIALRESGLSVLYGLVLGLLIALVVIRIDLALTGSRGSRSRRAEEAAAVRPEPARTSALL
;
A
#
# COMPACT_ATOMS: atom_id res chain seq x y z
N MET A 1 -2.66 21.74 1.72
CA MET A 1 -3.68 20.67 1.80
C MET A 1 -4.82 20.90 0.82
N ALA A 2 -5.42 22.09 0.75
CA ALA A 2 -6.49 22.41 -0.22
C ALA A 2 -6.09 22.07 -1.67
N THR A 3 -4.91 22.51 -2.12
CA THR A 3 -4.40 22.22 -3.47
C THR A 3 -4.28 20.71 -3.76
N PHE A 4 -3.84 19.91 -2.80
CA PHE A 4 -3.75 18.45 -2.96
C PHE A 4 -5.14 17.84 -3.17
N VAL A 5 -6.12 18.21 -2.33
CA VAL A 5 -7.49 17.69 -2.43
C VAL A 5 -8.13 18.11 -3.75
N VAL A 6 -7.93 19.36 -4.18
CA VAL A 6 -8.45 19.87 -5.46
C VAL A 6 -7.85 19.11 -6.64
N LEU A 7 -6.52 18.96 -6.69
CA LEU A 7 -5.85 18.29 -7.81
C LEU A 7 -6.20 16.80 -7.87
N VAL A 8 -6.19 16.10 -6.72
CA VAL A 8 -6.60 14.70 -6.66
C VAL A 8 -8.08 14.55 -7.02
N GLY A 9 -8.95 15.43 -6.54
CA GLY A 9 -10.37 15.43 -6.87
C GLY A 9 -10.63 15.66 -8.35
N ALA A 10 -9.97 16.64 -8.96
CA ALA A 10 -10.07 16.93 -10.40
C ALA A 10 -9.54 15.77 -11.25
N GLY A 11 -8.38 15.21 -10.89
CA GLY A 11 -7.84 14.03 -11.56
C GLY A 11 -8.75 12.81 -11.43
N LEU A 12 -9.35 12.60 -10.25
CA LEU A 12 -10.32 11.52 -10.03
C LEU A 12 -11.58 11.70 -10.88
N ILE A 13 -12.12 12.92 -10.98
CA ILE A 13 -13.27 13.20 -11.85
C ILE A 13 -12.94 12.83 -13.30
N ALA A 14 -11.78 13.26 -13.80
CA ALA A 14 -11.32 12.91 -15.15
C ALA A 14 -11.18 11.39 -15.36
N LEU A 15 -10.70 10.65 -14.35
CA LEU A 15 -10.61 9.18 -14.39
C LEU A 15 -12.00 8.51 -14.37
N VAL A 16 -12.93 9.02 -13.58
CA VAL A 16 -14.32 8.49 -13.51
C VAL A 16 -15.07 8.74 -14.81
N CYS A 17 -14.82 9.86 -15.50
CA CYS A 17 -15.32 10.12 -16.85
C CYS A 17 -14.82 9.10 -17.89
N GLY A 18 -13.69 8.42 -17.65
CA GLY A 18 -13.25 7.29 -18.47
C GLY A 18 -14.03 6.00 -18.20
N ILE A 19 -14.48 5.78 -16.96
CA ILE A 19 -15.24 4.58 -16.57
C ILE A 19 -16.69 4.68 -17.04
N VAL A 20 -17.30 5.85 -16.86
CA VAL A 20 -18.62 6.17 -17.39
C VAL A 20 -18.34 6.98 -18.65
N PRO A 21 -18.29 6.37 -19.85
CA PRO A 21 -17.67 6.92 -21.06
C PRO A 21 -18.27 8.27 -21.47
N ILE A 22 -17.80 9.33 -20.82
CA ILE A 22 -18.30 10.69 -20.88
C ILE A 22 -17.11 11.57 -21.18
N GLY A 23 -17.18 12.26 -22.32
CA GLY A 23 -16.10 13.12 -22.77
C GLY A 23 -15.07 12.39 -23.63
N PRO A 24 -13.93 13.04 -23.89
CA PRO A 24 -12.94 12.54 -24.85
C PRO A 24 -12.03 11.46 -24.26
N ASP A 25 -11.55 10.55 -25.12
CA ASP A 25 -10.75 9.38 -24.74
C ASP A 25 -9.40 9.72 -24.09
N TRP A 26 -8.89 10.94 -24.30
CA TRP A 26 -7.64 11.41 -23.66
C TRP A 26 -7.81 11.87 -22.21
N LEU A 27 -9.05 12.05 -21.74
CA LEU A 27 -9.36 12.60 -20.43
C LEU A 27 -8.84 11.73 -19.27
N PRO A 28 -8.96 10.39 -19.30
CA PRO A 28 -8.42 9.52 -18.25
C PRO A 28 -6.90 9.60 -18.16
N GLY A 29 -6.20 9.69 -19.30
CA GLY A 29 -4.75 9.88 -19.35
C GLY A 29 -4.31 11.16 -18.64
N ILE A 30 -5.00 12.28 -18.87
CA ILE A 30 -4.72 13.53 -18.14
C ILE A 30 -4.99 13.36 -16.65
N GLY A 31 -6.11 12.72 -16.29
CA GLY A 31 -6.44 12.39 -14.90
C GLY A 31 -5.33 11.60 -14.21
N SER A 32 -4.78 10.59 -14.90
CA SER A 32 -3.64 9.79 -14.43
C SER A 32 -2.39 10.63 -14.19
N VAL A 33 -2.02 11.52 -15.12
CA VAL A 33 -0.85 12.42 -14.95
C VAL A 33 -1.04 13.35 -13.77
N VAL A 34 -2.23 13.93 -13.60
CA VAL A 34 -2.55 14.83 -12.48
C VAL A 34 -2.44 14.08 -11.14
N VAL A 35 -3.03 12.89 -11.02
CA VAL A 35 -2.95 12.10 -9.78
C VAL A 35 -1.51 11.64 -9.51
N ALA A 36 -0.83 11.07 -10.51
CA ALA A 36 0.54 10.57 -10.38
C ALA A 36 1.51 11.67 -9.95
N SER A 37 1.44 12.84 -10.59
CA SER A 37 2.27 14.00 -10.25
C SER A 37 1.97 14.56 -8.87
N THR A 38 0.69 14.64 -8.49
CA THR A 38 0.26 15.09 -7.16
C THR A 38 0.71 14.12 -6.07
N TYR A 39 0.69 12.82 -6.35
CA TYR A 39 1.15 11.78 -5.43
C TYR A 39 2.68 11.79 -5.31
N ALA A 40 3.41 11.98 -6.40
CA ALA A 40 4.86 12.13 -6.38
C ALA A 40 5.28 13.36 -5.56
N TRP A 41 4.59 14.50 -5.78
CA TRP A 41 4.76 15.71 -4.99
C TRP A 41 4.48 15.46 -3.50
N ALA A 42 3.38 14.80 -3.17
CA ALA A 42 2.97 14.54 -1.78
C ALA A 42 3.94 13.58 -1.08
N LEU A 43 4.42 12.54 -1.77
CA LEU A 43 5.39 11.61 -1.22
C LEU A 43 6.73 12.31 -0.95
N ALA A 44 7.20 13.14 -1.89
CA ALA A 44 8.39 13.95 -1.69
C ALA A 44 8.21 14.95 -0.52
N ALA A 45 7.05 15.59 -0.38
CA ALA A 45 6.77 16.50 0.74
C ALA A 45 6.76 15.76 2.08
N ARG A 46 6.12 14.59 2.14
CA ARG A 46 6.02 13.79 3.36
C ARG A 46 7.38 13.24 3.81
N THR A 47 8.27 12.95 2.86
CA THR A 47 9.61 12.39 3.13
C THR A 47 10.71 13.46 3.27
N GLY A 48 10.35 14.76 3.30
CA GLY A 48 11.33 15.85 3.42
C GLY A 48 12.23 16.03 2.20
N GLY A 49 11.77 15.62 1.02
CA GLY A 49 12.46 15.74 -0.26
C GLY A 49 12.22 17.09 -0.95
N ARG A 50 12.27 17.10 -2.29
CA ARG A 50 12.04 18.29 -3.14
C ARG A 50 10.71 18.14 -3.91
N PRO A 51 9.56 18.55 -3.35
CA PRO A 51 8.24 18.22 -3.89
C PRO A 51 8.02 18.77 -5.29
N VAL A 52 8.45 20.02 -5.53
CA VAL A 52 8.32 20.68 -6.83
C VAL A 52 9.05 19.89 -7.90
N VAL A 53 10.30 19.49 -7.65
CA VAL A 53 11.13 18.75 -8.64
C VAL A 53 10.51 17.41 -9.01
N PHE A 54 10.10 16.61 -8.02
CA PHE A 54 9.52 15.28 -8.29
C PHE A 54 8.11 15.38 -8.89
N GLY A 55 7.31 16.36 -8.47
CA GLY A 55 6.01 16.64 -9.07
C GLY A 55 6.14 17.08 -10.54
N THR A 56 7.03 18.02 -10.84
CA THR A 56 7.27 18.48 -12.22
C THR A 56 7.84 17.39 -13.10
N LEU A 57 8.77 16.57 -12.58
CA LEU A 57 9.32 15.45 -13.33
C LEU A 57 8.23 14.42 -13.66
N ALA A 58 7.33 14.12 -12.72
CA ALA A 58 6.20 13.24 -12.96
C ALA A 58 5.21 13.81 -14.00
N ILE A 59 4.99 15.14 -14.03
CA ILE A 59 4.22 15.79 -15.11
C ILE A 59 4.92 15.59 -16.45
N VAL A 60 6.21 15.90 -16.55
CA VAL A 60 6.97 15.79 -17.80
C VAL A 60 6.95 14.35 -18.32
N LEU A 61 7.26 13.38 -17.47
CA LEU A 61 7.24 11.97 -17.84
C LEU A 61 5.83 11.51 -18.25
N GLY A 62 4.80 11.89 -17.49
CA GLY A 62 3.42 11.56 -17.80
C GLY A 62 2.95 12.14 -19.13
N VAL A 63 3.25 13.42 -19.41
CA VAL A 63 2.92 14.06 -20.68
C VAL A 63 3.69 13.42 -21.84
N VAL A 64 4.98 13.13 -21.67
CA VAL A 64 5.77 12.42 -22.69
C VAL A 64 5.16 11.05 -22.99
N THR A 65 4.75 10.30 -21.97
CA THR A 65 4.06 9.02 -22.14
C THR A 65 2.78 9.16 -22.98
N LEU A 66 1.95 10.16 -22.69
CA LEU A 66 0.69 10.37 -23.42
C LEU A 66 0.91 10.84 -24.87
N VAL A 67 1.94 11.66 -25.12
CA VAL A 67 2.22 12.21 -26.45
C VAL A 67 2.94 11.19 -27.34
N ALA A 68 3.86 10.40 -26.77
CA ALA A 68 4.59 9.38 -27.50
C ALA A 68 3.73 8.19 -27.88
N ASP A 69 2.64 7.95 -27.15
CA ASP A 69 1.67 6.88 -27.38
C ASP A 69 2.29 5.47 -27.49
N ASP A 70 3.37 5.25 -26.75
CA ASP A 70 4.11 3.99 -26.74
C ASP A 70 3.66 3.10 -25.56
N ASP A 71 3.32 1.85 -25.86
CA ASP A 71 2.85 0.86 -24.88
C ASP A 71 3.83 0.61 -23.74
N SER A 72 5.14 0.67 -24.03
CA SER A 72 6.18 0.47 -23.02
C SER A 72 6.26 1.67 -22.07
N LEU A 73 6.13 2.89 -22.60
CA LEU A 73 6.06 4.13 -21.80
C LEU A 73 4.78 4.19 -20.95
N ARG A 74 3.62 3.81 -21.51
CA ARG A 74 2.33 3.71 -20.79
C ARG A 74 2.44 2.71 -19.63
N THR A 75 3.01 1.54 -19.90
CA THR A 75 3.26 0.50 -18.89
C THR A 75 4.22 0.96 -17.81
N GLY A 76 5.33 1.61 -18.18
CA GLY A 76 6.30 2.16 -17.24
C GLY A 76 5.68 3.23 -16.32
N ALA A 77 4.90 4.15 -16.89
CA ALA A 77 4.17 5.18 -16.15
C ALA A 77 3.15 4.58 -15.17
N ALA A 78 2.41 3.55 -15.60
CA ALA A 78 1.47 2.82 -14.75
C ALA A 78 2.18 2.11 -13.58
N VAL A 79 3.31 1.42 -13.83
CA VAL A 79 4.10 0.78 -12.77
C VAL A 79 4.57 1.82 -11.75
N MET A 80 5.15 2.94 -12.21
CA MET A 80 5.65 3.98 -11.30
C MET A 80 4.52 4.68 -10.53
N THR A 81 3.37 4.89 -11.16
CA THR A 81 2.18 5.46 -10.50
C THR A 81 1.69 4.54 -9.39
N CYS A 82 1.59 3.23 -9.66
CA CYS A 82 1.23 2.23 -8.67
C CYS A 82 2.23 2.22 -7.51
N VAL A 83 3.54 2.29 -7.80
CA VAL A 83 4.60 2.29 -6.78
C VAL A 83 4.51 3.53 -5.88
N VAL A 84 4.40 4.72 -6.49
CA VAL A 84 4.29 5.97 -5.75
C VAL A 84 3.02 5.99 -4.90
N ALA A 85 1.88 5.54 -5.44
CA ALA A 85 0.63 5.45 -4.69
C ALA A 85 0.72 4.50 -3.49
N ALA A 86 1.31 3.31 -3.69
CA ALA A 86 1.48 2.32 -2.63
C ALA A 86 2.39 2.86 -1.50
N VAL A 87 3.54 3.43 -1.85
CA VAL A 87 4.46 3.98 -0.85
C VAL A 87 3.83 5.20 -0.15
N LEU A 88 3.19 6.10 -0.89
CA LEU A 88 2.49 7.27 -0.31
C LEU A 88 1.39 6.84 0.66
N ALA A 89 0.59 5.83 0.32
CA ALA A 89 -0.46 5.31 1.18
C ALA A 89 0.08 4.88 2.55
N VAL A 90 1.22 4.20 2.59
CA VAL A 90 1.89 3.83 3.85
C VAL A 90 2.44 5.08 4.56
N MET A 91 3.15 5.97 3.84
CA MET A 91 3.78 7.16 4.45
C MET A 91 2.78 8.22 4.95
N ALA A 92 1.56 8.21 4.42
CA ALA A 92 0.46 9.07 4.84
C ALA A 92 -0.18 8.65 6.17
N THR A 93 0.07 7.41 6.63
CA THR A 93 -0.43 6.96 7.93
C THR A 93 0.24 7.71 9.09
N VAL A 94 -0.52 7.85 10.18
CA VAL A 94 -0.09 8.53 11.41
C VAL A 94 -0.10 7.52 12.58
N PRO A 95 0.72 7.70 13.62
CA PRO A 95 0.68 6.81 14.78
C PRO A 95 -0.71 6.77 15.44
N ALA A 96 -1.14 5.58 15.87
CA ALA A 96 -2.49 5.35 16.38
C ALA A 96 -2.47 4.51 17.67
N VAL A 97 -2.96 5.08 18.78
CA VAL A 97 -2.96 4.39 20.09
C VAL A 97 -4.16 3.44 20.20
N ARG A 98 -5.33 3.87 19.73
CA ARG A 98 -6.58 3.09 19.82
C ARG A 98 -6.82 2.30 18.54
N PHE A 99 -7.39 1.11 18.65
CA PHE A 99 -7.68 0.27 17.47
C PHE A 99 -8.59 0.97 16.45
N VAL A 100 -9.58 1.75 16.89
CA VAL A 100 -10.42 2.55 15.97
C VAL A 100 -9.61 3.57 15.15
N GLN A 101 -8.57 4.15 15.75
CA GLN A 101 -7.66 5.04 15.03
C GLN A 101 -6.82 4.24 14.02
N VAL A 102 -6.36 3.03 14.39
CA VAL A 102 -5.65 2.13 13.48
C VAL A 102 -6.52 1.76 12.28
N VAL A 103 -7.79 1.38 12.51
CA VAL A 103 -8.77 1.10 11.45
C VAL A 103 -8.89 2.30 10.52
N ARG A 104 -9.04 3.51 11.07
CA ARG A 104 -9.11 4.76 10.29
C ARG A 104 -7.86 4.96 9.42
N GLU A 105 -6.66 4.76 9.96
CA GLU A 105 -5.42 4.92 9.18
C GLU A 105 -5.29 3.87 8.08
N CYS A 106 -5.69 2.62 8.32
CA CYS A 106 -5.74 1.58 7.28
C CYS A 106 -6.74 1.94 6.18
N VAL A 107 -7.95 2.38 6.52
CA VAL A 107 -8.97 2.83 5.54
C VAL A 107 -8.41 3.96 4.68
N ILE A 108 -7.77 4.97 5.29
CA ILE A 108 -7.20 6.10 4.57
C ILE A 108 -6.08 5.64 3.62
N ALA A 109 -5.21 4.73 4.06
CA ALA A 109 -4.18 4.17 3.19
C ALA A 109 -4.79 3.40 2.01
N MET A 110 -5.84 2.60 2.23
CA MET A 110 -6.53 1.88 1.15
C MET A 110 -7.22 2.84 0.18
N LEU A 111 -7.79 3.95 0.66
CA LEU A 111 -8.38 4.98 -0.21
C LEU A 111 -7.32 5.66 -1.08
N ILE A 112 -6.16 6.02 -0.52
CA ILE A 112 -5.03 6.59 -1.30
C ILE A 112 -4.56 5.57 -2.36
N ALA A 113 -4.40 4.31 -1.98
CA ALA A 113 -4.03 3.25 -2.92
C ALA A 113 -5.09 3.03 -4.01
N GLY A 114 -6.38 3.08 -3.66
CA GLY A 114 -7.50 2.91 -4.60
C GLY A 114 -7.58 4.03 -5.64
N VAL A 115 -7.34 5.28 -5.25
CA VAL A 115 -7.19 6.39 -6.20
C VAL A 115 -5.95 6.18 -7.09
N GLY A 116 -4.87 5.67 -6.52
CA GLY A 116 -3.70 5.20 -7.27
C GLY A 116 -4.06 4.13 -8.30
N ALA A 117 -4.93 3.18 -7.98
CA ALA A 117 -5.37 2.13 -8.91
C ALA A 117 -6.08 2.68 -10.14
N MET A 118 -6.95 3.69 -9.93
CA MET A 118 -7.63 4.40 -11.01
C MET A 118 -6.61 5.09 -11.93
N ALA A 119 -5.65 5.81 -11.34
CA ALA A 119 -4.60 6.49 -12.10
C ALA A 119 -3.67 5.50 -12.84
N THR A 120 -3.36 4.36 -12.24
CA THR A 120 -2.59 3.29 -12.88
C THR A 120 -3.27 2.79 -14.14
N VAL A 121 -4.59 2.54 -14.09
CA VAL A 121 -5.35 2.04 -15.25
C VAL A 121 -5.63 3.13 -16.29
N GLY A 122 -5.75 4.40 -15.90
CA GLY A 122 -5.98 5.49 -16.85
C GLY A 122 -4.82 5.77 -17.81
N PHE A 123 -3.63 5.18 -17.59
CA PHE A 123 -2.56 5.12 -18.59
C PHE A 123 -2.74 4.02 -19.65
N GLU A 124 -3.78 3.19 -19.50
CA GLU A 124 -4.11 2.05 -20.37
C GLU A 124 -2.88 1.16 -20.66
N PRO A 125 -2.24 0.60 -19.63
CA PRO A 125 -0.99 -0.12 -19.81
C PRO A 125 -1.19 -1.49 -20.46
N ALA A 126 -0.31 -1.85 -21.38
CA ALA A 126 -0.25 -3.18 -21.98
C ALA A 126 0.50 -4.16 -21.06
N ILE A 127 -0.23 -4.90 -20.21
CA ILE A 127 0.38 -5.68 -19.13
C ILE A 127 0.18 -7.19 -19.26
N THR A 128 1.22 -7.94 -18.85
CA THR A 128 1.02 -9.29 -18.31
C THR A 128 0.75 -9.17 -16.81
N VAL A 129 -0.48 -9.45 -16.38
CA VAL A 129 -0.97 -9.21 -15.00
C VAL A 129 0.02 -9.69 -13.93
N VAL A 130 0.51 -10.93 -14.04
CA VAL A 130 1.45 -11.51 -13.06
C VAL A 130 2.77 -10.72 -12.97
N ARG A 131 3.34 -10.33 -14.11
CA ARG A 131 4.59 -9.57 -14.15
C ARG A 131 4.40 -8.17 -13.58
N PHE A 132 3.27 -7.54 -13.90
CA PHE A 132 2.91 -6.23 -13.39
C PHE A 132 2.73 -6.24 -11.87
N GLU A 133 2.04 -7.24 -11.33
CA GLU A 133 1.86 -7.42 -9.88
C GLU A 133 3.20 -7.60 -9.15
N TYR A 134 4.09 -8.46 -9.67
CA TYR A 134 5.41 -8.65 -9.06
C TYR A 134 6.31 -7.42 -9.17
N ALA A 135 6.33 -6.75 -10.33
CA ALA A 135 7.13 -5.54 -10.53
C ALA A 135 6.67 -4.41 -9.59
N THR A 136 5.36 -4.14 -9.56
CA THR A 136 4.79 -3.10 -8.69
C THR A 136 4.99 -3.42 -7.22
N PHE A 137 4.74 -4.65 -6.77
CA PHE A 137 4.99 -5.06 -5.38
C PHE A 137 6.47 -4.94 -5.00
N GLY A 138 7.37 -5.51 -5.81
CA GLY A 138 8.81 -5.52 -5.54
C GLY A 138 9.41 -4.11 -5.48
N LEU A 139 9.10 -3.27 -6.47
CA LEU A 139 9.55 -1.88 -6.49
C LEU A 139 8.96 -1.06 -5.34
N SER A 140 7.70 -1.28 -4.99
CA SER A 140 7.06 -0.59 -3.86
C SER A 140 7.70 -1.00 -2.53
N LEU A 141 7.98 -2.29 -2.34
CA LEU A 141 8.62 -2.79 -1.14
C LEU A 141 10.03 -2.20 -0.98
N VAL A 142 10.83 -2.21 -2.06
CA VAL A 142 12.14 -1.56 -2.08
C VAL A 142 12.01 -0.07 -1.78
N GLY A 143 11.09 0.63 -2.44
CA GLY A 143 10.83 2.06 -2.22
C GLY A 143 10.46 2.38 -0.77
N ALA A 144 9.55 1.62 -0.16
CA ALA A 144 9.18 1.83 1.23
C ALA A 144 10.30 1.51 2.20
N LEU A 145 11.08 0.44 1.97
CA LEU A 145 12.25 0.13 2.78
C LEU A 145 13.32 1.23 2.69
N LEU A 146 13.58 1.79 1.51
CA LEU A 146 14.51 2.91 1.33
C LEU A 146 14.04 4.17 2.05
N VAL A 147 12.75 4.49 1.98
CA VAL A 147 12.18 5.63 2.71
C VAL A 147 12.27 5.41 4.22
N VAL A 148 11.86 4.23 4.70
CA VAL A 148 11.90 3.89 6.13
C VAL A 148 13.33 3.84 6.66
N PHE A 149 14.29 3.37 5.86
CA PHE A 149 15.70 3.39 6.22
C PHE A 149 16.17 4.82 6.54
N ARG A 150 15.73 5.82 5.76
CA ARG A 150 16.03 7.24 6.04
C ARG A 150 15.30 7.77 7.28
N LEU A 151 14.02 7.40 7.46
CA LEU A 151 13.19 7.85 8.59
C LEU A 151 13.62 7.25 9.93
N GLY A 152 14.07 6.00 9.93
CA GLY A 152 14.42 5.21 11.11
C GLY A 152 15.83 5.42 11.66
N ALA A 153 16.58 6.44 11.19
CA ALA A 153 18.01 6.64 11.47
C ALA A 153 18.92 5.48 10.97
N GLY A 154 18.51 4.79 9.90
CA GLY A 154 19.24 3.65 9.33
C GLY A 154 19.25 2.40 10.21
N PHE A 155 20.22 1.51 9.98
CA PHE A 155 20.41 0.30 10.80
C PHE A 155 20.71 0.60 12.28
N HIS A 156 21.17 1.82 12.60
CA HIS A 156 21.46 2.23 13.98
C HIS A 156 20.20 2.46 14.82
N GLY A 157 19.05 2.76 14.19
CA GLY A 157 17.75 2.78 14.87
C GLY A 157 17.05 1.41 14.93
N LEU A 158 17.56 0.42 14.18
CA LEU A 158 17.16 -0.97 14.23
C LEU A 158 17.84 -1.64 15.43
N GLY A 159 17.26 -1.47 16.62
CA GLY A 159 17.56 -2.39 17.73
C GLY A 159 17.31 -3.85 17.31
N ARG A 160 17.82 -4.83 18.07
CA ARG A 160 17.69 -6.28 17.76
C ARG A 160 16.26 -6.71 17.39
N ARG A 161 15.26 -6.10 18.02
CA ARG A 161 13.83 -6.33 17.77
C ARG A 161 13.36 -5.83 16.40
N GLY A 162 13.81 -4.65 15.98
CA GLY A 162 13.51 -4.12 14.65
C GLY A 162 14.14 -4.96 13.55
N LEU A 163 15.38 -5.41 13.75
CA LEU A 163 16.05 -6.32 12.81
C LEU A 163 15.28 -7.65 12.70
N ALA A 164 14.87 -8.23 13.84
CA ALA A 164 14.06 -9.45 13.84
C ALA A 164 12.73 -9.26 13.09
N ILE A 165 12.05 -8.13 13.27
CA ILE A 165 10.81 -7.81 12.52
C ILE A 165 11.06 -7.77 11.02
N VAL A 166 12.13 -7.10 10.58
CA VAL A 166 12.47 -7.01 9.15
C VAL A 166 12.79 -8.39 8.58
N VAL A 167 13.62 -9.17 9.28
CA VAL A 167 13.98 -10.53 8.84
C VAL A 167 12.74 -11.42 8.80
N ILE A 168 11.92 -11.44 9.85
CA ILE A 168 10.67 -12.22 9.89
C ILE A 168 9.73 -11.78 8.76
N GLY A 169 9.55 -10.48 8.55
CA GLY A 169 8.71 -9.96 7.47
C GLY A 169 9.22 -10.40 6.09
N LEU A 170 10.53 -10.30 5.83
CA LEU A 170 11.13 -10.77 4.58
C LEU A 170 10.99 -12.29 4.41
N VAL A 171 11.16 -13.06 5.48
CA VAL A 171 10.96 -14.52 5.47
C VAL A 171 9.50 -14.85 5.18
N VAL A 172 8.54 -14.19 5.82
CA VAL A 172 7.11 -14.40 5.57
C VAL A 172 6.77 -14.06 4.12
N VAL A 173 7.28 -12.96 3.56
CA VAL A 173 7.13 -12.61 2.14
C VAL A 173 7.71 -13.72 1.26
N ALA A 174 8.96 -14.13 1.51
CA ALA A 174 9.65 -15.14 0.72
C ALA A 174 8.92 -16.49 0.76
N VAL A 175 8.49 -16.94 1.94
CA VAL A 175 7.72 -18.17 2.12
C VAL A 175 6.37 -18.07 1.42
N THR A 176 5.68 -16.92 1.50
CA THR A 176 4.37 -16.74 0.83
C THR A 176 4.51 -16.82 -0.69
N LEU A 177 5.52 -16.17 -1.25
CA LEU A 177 5.80 -16.19 -2.70
C LEU A 177 6.26 -17.57 -3.16
N LEU A 178 7.17 -18.19 -2.40
CA LEU A 178 7.67 -19.54 -2.69
C LEU A 178 6.55 -20.56 -2.62
N TYR A 179 5.70 -20.49 -1.60
CA TYR A 179 4.55 -21.38 -1.45
C TYR A 179 3.58 -21.23 -2.61
N ALA A 180 3.28 -20.00 -3.04
CA ALA A 180 2.44 -19.76 -4.22
C ALA A 180 3.04 -20.35 -5.51
N GLU A 181 4.36 -20.20 -5.70
CA GLU A 181 5.05 -20.75 -6.87
C GLU A 181 5.14 -22.28 -6.83
N LEU A 182 5.40 -22.86 -5.66
CA LEU A 182 5.43 -24.31 -5.44
C LEU A 182 4.05 -24.93 -5.66
N LEU A 183 2.98 -24.31 -5.16
CA LEU A 183 1.60 -24.73 -5.46
C LEU A 183 1.31 -24.71 -6.96
N ARG A 184 1.76 -23.65 -7.66
CA ARG A 184 1.55 -23.53 -9.12
C ARG A 184 2.29 -24.59 -9.92
N ARG A 185 3.49 -24.99 -9.50
CA ARG A 185 4.35 -25.93 -10.27
C ARG A 185 4.23 -27.38 -9.83
N TYR A 186 3.99 -27.63 -8.54
CA TYR A 186 4.12 -28.93 -7.90
C TYR A 186 2.96 -29.26 -6.95
N GLY A 187 1.90 -28.44 -6.93
CA GLY A 187 0.76 -28.68 -6.05
C GLY A 187 0.09 -30.02 -6.31
N ALA A 188 -0.11 -30.82 -5.25
CA ALA A 188 -0.89 -32.04 -5.34
C ALA A 188 -2.32 -31.71 -5.79
N ALA A 189 -2.81 -32.42 -6.82
CA ALA A 189 -4.05 -32.09 -7.53
C ALA A 189 -5.25 -31.85 -6.58
N GLY A 190 -5.44 -32.72 -5.58
CA GLY A 190 -6.56 -32.60 -4.63
C GLY A 190 -6.49 -31.36 -3.71
N MET A 191 -5.30 -30.92 -3.32
CA MET A 191 -5.15 -29.70 -2.50
C MET A 191 -5.43 -28.44 -3.33
N VAL A 192 -4.96 -28.42 -4.59
CA VAL A 192 -5.25 -27.33 -5.53
C VAL A 192 -6.75 -27.26 -5.83
N GLU A 193 -7.40 -28.41 -6.05
CA GLU A 193 -8.83 -28.50 -6.34
C GLU A 193 -9.69 -27.99 -5.18
N SER A 194 -9.41 -28.41 -3.94
CA SER A 194 -10.13 -27.90 -2.75
C SER A 194 -9.98 -26.39 -2.56
N LEU A 195 -8.79 -25.84 -2.83
CA LEU A 195 -8.54 -24.40 -2.79
C LEU A 195 -9.33 -23.67 -3.88
N LEU A 196 -9.33 -24.21 -5.11
CA LEU A 196 -10.09 -23.65 -6.22
C LEU A 196 -11.60 -23.74 -5.98
N ASP A 197 -12.08 -24.79 -5.32
CA ASP A 197 -13.48 -24.93 -4.90
C ASP A 197 -13.89 -23.86 -3.91
N LEU A 198 -13.04 -23.58 -2.92
CA LEU A 198 -13.28 -22.50 -1.98
C LEU A 198 -13.32 -21.14 -2.68
N VAL A 199 -12.40 -20.88 -3.61
CA VAL A 199 -12.37 -19.64 -4.40
C VAL A 199 -13.62 -19.52 -5.28
N ARG A 200 -14.02 -20.60 -5.96
CA ARG A 200 -15.24 -20.66 -6.77
C ARG A 200 -16.48 -20.41 -5.91
N TRP A 201 -16.60 -21.10 -4.78
CA TRP A 201 -17.71 -20.91 -3.84
C TRP A 201 -17.78 -19.48 -3.33
N SER A 202 -16.65 -18.88 -2.96
CA SER A 202 -16.59 -17.49 -2.47
C SER A 202 -17.01 -16.51 -3.55
N ARG A 203 -16.55 -16.69 -4.79
CA ARG A 203 -16.96 -15.83 -5.92
C ARG A 203 -18.45 -15.96 -6.21
N THR A 204 -18.99 -17.17 -6.21
CA THR A 204 -20.41 -17.40 -6.49
C THR A 204 -21.34 -16.87 -5.39
N ASN A 205 -20.97 -17.04 -4.11
CA ASN A 205 -21.86 -16.70 -2.98
C ASN A 205 -21.59 -15.31 -2.40
N LEU A 206 -20.34 -14.87 -2.36
CA LEU A 206 -19.92 -13.60 -1.75
C LEU A 206 -19.54 -12.56 -2.81
N GLY A 207 -19.39 -12.94 -4.07
CA GLY A 207 -19.09 -12.03 -5.18
C GLY A 207 -17.61 -11.67 -5.33
N ALA A 208 -16.74 -12.12 -4.43
CA ALA A 208 -15.28 -11.95 -4.51
C ALA A 208 -14.52 -12.90 -3.59
N PHE A 209 -13.20 -12.98 -3.78
CA PHE A 209 -12.27 -13.65 -2.87
C PHE A 209 -11.19 -12.64 -2.41
N PRO A 210 -10.87 -12.56 -1.10
CA PRO A 210 -9.88 -11.62 -0.59
C PRO A 210 -8.46 -11.95 -1.09
N ARG A 211 -7.66 -10.92 -1.38
CA ARG A 211 -6.26 -11.12 -1.81
C ARG A 211 -5.42 -11.64 -0.63
N PRO A 212 -4.77 -12.82 -0.70
CA PRO A 212 -4.07 -13.39 0.44
C PRO A 212 -2.92 -12.54 0.97
N ILE A 213 -2.11 -11.95 0.09
CA ILE A 213 -0.94 -11.15 0.48
C ILE A 213 -1.34 -9.86 1.21
N GLU A 214 -2.44 -9.24 0.78
CA GLU A 214 -3.05 -8.08 1.42
C GLU A 214 -3.58 -8.45 2.81
N THR A 215 -4.34 -9.55 2.88
CA THR A 215 -5.06 -9.98 4.09
C THR A 215 -4.15 -10.51 5.19
N VAL A 216 -3.20 -11.37 4.84
CA VAL A 216 -2.38 -12.11 5.80
C VAL A 216 -1.16 -11.31 6.26
N LEU A 217 -0.61 -10.48 5.37
CA LEU A 217 0.63 -9.75 5.64
C LEU A 217 0.42 -8.24 5.62
N GLY A 218 -0.08 -7.69 4.51
CA GLY A 218 -0.07 -6.25 4.27
C GLY A 218 -0.87 -5.45 5.30
N ILE A 219 -2.16 -5.75 5.45
CA ILE A 219 -3.05 -5.02 6.36
C ILE A 219 -2.68 -5.24 7.83
N PRO A 220 -2.36 -6.47 8.27
CA PRO A 220 -1.82 -6.70 9.61
C PRO A 220 -0.55 -5.90 9.89
N ALA A 221 0.40 -5.87 8.95
CA ALA A 221 1.64 -5.11 9.12
C ALA A 221 1.40 -3.60 9.16
N LEU A 222 0.51 -3.07 8.30
CA LEU A 222 0.16 -1.65 8.32
C LEU A 222 -0.49 -1.26 9.66
N ALA A 223 -1.46 -2.05 10.12
CA ALA A 223 -2.20 -1.81 11.35
C ALA A 223 -1.30 -1.91 12.59
N TRP A 224 -0.53 -2.99 12.71
CA TRP A 224 0.39 -3.20 13.82
C TRP A 224 1.52 -2.16 13.82
N GLY A 225 2.03 -1.79 12.65
CA GLY A 225 3.03 -0.74 12.51
C GLY A 225 2.52 0.63 12.97
N CYS A 226 1.29 1.01 12.60
CA CYS A 226 0.66 2.26 13.08
C CYS A 226 0.49 2.25 14.60
N HIS A 227 0.13 1.09 15.16
CA HIS A 227 0.02 0.91 16.61
C HIS A 227 1.38 1.02 17.32
N MET A 228 2.40 0.35 16.78
CA MET A 228 3.76 0.39 17.33
C MET A 228 4.38 1.78 17.25
N ARG A 229 4.15 2.52 16.16
CA ARG A 229 4.68 3.89 15.96
C ARG A 229 4.21 4.87 17.03
N ALA A 230 3.07 4.60 17.69
CA ALA A 230 2.61 5.44 18.80
C ALA A 230 3.52 5.35 20.04
N ARG A 231 4.39 4.34 20.11
CA ARG A 231 5.28 4.07 21.24
C ARG A 231 6.75 4.01 20.83
N ARG A 232 7.04 3.53 19.61
CA ARG A 232 8.38 3.16 19.16
C ARG A 232 8.56 3.46 17.67
N ARG A 233 9.66 4.14 17.33
CA ARG A 233 10.03 4.41 15.91
C ARG A 233 10.21 3.17 15.06
N GLN A 234 10.53 2.02 15.68
CA GLN A 234 10.66 0.72 15.00
C GLN A 234 9.37 0.29 14.27
N GLY A 235 8.20 0.83 14.65
CA GLY A 235 6.95 0.53 13.96
C GLY A 235 6.95 0.93 12.48
N TRP A 236 7.82 1.85 12.03
CA TRP A 236 7.99 2.14 10.61
C TRP A 236 8.46 0.94 9.79
N TRP A 237 9.33 0.10 10.36
CA TRP A 237 9.80 -1.12 9.68
C TRP A 237 8.68 -2.13 9.49
N VAL A 238 7.76 -2.24 10.47
CA VAL A 238 6.55 -3.04 10.32
C VAL A 238 5.64 -2.42 9.25
N CYS A 239 5.38 -1.11 9.33
CA CYS A 239 4.55 -0.39 8.36
C CYS A 239 5.03 -0.54 6.91
N ALA A 240 6.34 -0.66 6.67
CA ALA A 240 6.90 -0.85 5.33
C ALA A 240 6.31 -2.08 4.63
N PHE A 241 6.09 -3.19 5.36
CA PHE A 241 5.41 -4.38 4.83
C PHE A 241 3.93 -4.15 4.55
N GLY A 242 3.34 -3.09 5.08
CA GLY A 242 2.01 -2.59 4.71
C GLY A 242 1.89 -2.25 3.22
N VAL A 243 3.02 -2.05 2.54
CA VAL A 243 3.05 -1.93 1.08
C VAL A 243 2.47 -3.15 0.38
N ALA A 244 2.58 -4.35 0.97
CA ALA A 244 1.97 -5.55 0.40
C ALA A 244 0.45 -5.43 0.22
N ALA A 245 -0.22 -4.65 1.08
CA ALA A 245 -1.63 -4.32 0.91
C ALA A 245 -1.81 -3.17 -0.07
N THR A 246 -1.12 -2.05 0.14
CA THR A 246 -1.35 -0.85 -0.67
C THR A 246 -0.95 -1.03 -2.14
N SER A 247 0.06 -1.84 -2.46
CA SER A 247 0.39 -2.17 -3.85
C SER A 247 -0.65 -3.12 -4.46
N ALA A 248 -1.15 -4.09 -3.71
CA ALA A 248 -2.21 -5.00 -4.16
C ALA A 248 -3.51 -4.24 -4.44
N VAL A 249 -3.80 -3.17 -3.67
CA VAL A 249 -4.92 -2.26 -3.94
C VAL A 249 -4.59 -1.34 -5.13
N ALA A 250 -3.40 -0.76 -5.19
CA ALA A 250 -3.01 0.17 -6.26
C ALA A 250 -2.86 -0.47 -7.65
N ASN A 251 -2.85 -1.81 -7.75
CA ASN A 251 -2.94 -2.55 -9.00
C ASN A 251 -4.24 -3.37 -9.13
N SER A 252 -5.21 -3.21 -8.23
CA SER A 252 -6.39 -4.08 -8.16
C SER A 252 -7.32 -3.98 -9.37
N LEU A 253 -7.26 -2.86 -10.09
CA LEU A 253 -8.04 -2.57 -11.30
C LEU A 253 -7.29 -2.93 -12.59
N ALA A 254 -6.02 -3.33 -12.49
CA ALA A 254 -5.18 -3.59 -13.66
C ALA A 254 -5.55 -4.87 -14.40
N ASN A 255 -6.24 -5.82 -13.73
CA ASN A 255 -6.67 -7.06 -14.36
C ASN A 255 -8.05 -6.89 -15.04
N PRO A 256 -8.13 -6.88 -16.38
CA PRO A 256 -9.39 -6.69 -17.10
C PRO A 256 -10.37 -7.86 -16.93
N ALA A 257 -9.89 -9.02 -16.49
CA ALA A 257 -10.74 -10.19 -16.28
C ALA A 257 -11.58 -10.14 -14.98
N ILE A 258 -11.35 -9.13 -14.12
CA ILE A 258 -12.02 -9.00 -12.83
C ILE A 258 -12.93 -7.76 -12.87
N ALA A 259 -14.21 -7.95 -12.59
CA ALA A 259 -15.16 -6.84 -12.55
C ALA A 259 -14.81 -5.83 -11.45
N LEU A 260 -15.11 -4.53 -11.68
CA LEU A 260 -14.85 -3.46 -10.71
C LEU A 260 -15.46 -3.75 -9.32
N ARG A 261 -16.68 -4.30 -9.31
CA ARG A 261 -17.38 -4.72 -8.08
C ARG A 261 -16.63 -5.84 -7.36
N GLU A 262 -16.16 -6.86 -8.08
CA GLU A 262 -15.40 -7.96 -7.50
C GLU A 262 -14.08 -7.45 -6.92
N SER A 263 -13.38 -6.55 -7.62
CA SER A 263 -12.14 -5.94 -7.13
C SER A 263 -12.38 -5.13 -5.84
N GLY A 264 -13.42 -4.30 -5.81
CA GLY A 264 -13.78 -3.53 -4.61
C GLY A 264 -14.15 -4.40 -3.41
N LEU A 265 -14.93 -5.48 -3.63
CA LEU A 265 -15.28 -6.45 -2.59
C LEU A 265 -14.05 -7.22 -2.09
N SER A 266 -13.13 -7.60 -2.99
CA SER A 266 -11.89 -8.29 -2.63
C SER A 266 -11.03 -7.46 -1.68
N VAL A 267 -10.86 -6.16 -1.96
CA VAL A 267 -10.15 -5.21 -1.09
C VAL A 267 -10.87 -5.03 0.25
N LEU A 268 -12.20 -4.88 0.23
CA LEU A 268 -12.98 -4.73 1.47
C LEU A 268 -12.84 -5.97 2.37
N TYR A 269 -12.95 -7.17 1.80
CA TYR A 269 -12.80 -8.42 2.54
C TYR A 269 -11.37 -8.58 3.07
N GLY A 270 -10.37 -8.23 2.27
CA GLY A 270 -8.97 -8.21 2.70
C GLY A 270 -8.73 -7.27 3.88
N LEU A 271 -9.32 -6.07 3.83
CA LEU A 271 -9.28 -5.09 4.92
C LEU A 271 -9.92 -5.60 6.20
N VAL A 272 -11.13 -6.14 6.12
CA VAL A 272 -11.84 -6.64 7.32
C VAL A 272 -11.07 -7.80 7.94
N LEU A 273 -10.73 -8.82 7.15
CA LEU A 273 -10.03 -10.01 7.65
C LEU A 273 -8.62 -9.66 8.15
N GLY A 274 -7.90 -8.80 7.43
CA GLY A 274 -6.57 -8.34 7.84
C GLY A 274 -6.60 -7.53 9.13
N LEU A 275 -7.61 -6.69 9.34
CA LEU A 275 -7.80 -5.97 10.62
C LEU A 275 -8.10 -6.92 11.78
N LEU A 276 -8.86 -8.00 11.56
CA LEU A 276 -9.09 -9.02 12.59
C LEU A 276 -7.78 -9.72 12.98
N ILE A 277 -6.96 -10.11 12.00
CA ILE A 277 -5.61 -10.66 12.25
C ILE A 277 -4.76 -9.63 13.01
N ALA A 278 -4.77 -8.37 12.59
CA ALA A 278 -4.04 -7.29 13.25
C ALA A 278 -4.45 -7.13 14.72
N LEU A 279 -5.75 -7.22 15.02
CA LEU A 279 -6.27 -7.13 16.38
C LEU A 279 -5.65 -8.22 17.25
N VAL A 280 -5.61 -9.46 16.76
CA VAL A 280 -5.01 -10.60 17.48
C VAL A 280 -3.51 -10.38 17.67
N VAL A 281 -2.78 -9.99 16.62
CA VAL A 281 -1.33 -9.71 16.69
C VAL A 281 -1.02 -8.61 17.71
N ILE A 282 -1.76 -7.50 17.69
CA ILE A 282 -1.60 -6.39 18.64
C ILE A 282 -1.87 -6.88 20.08
N ARG A 283 -2.90 -7.70 20.29
CA ARG A 283 -3.23 -8.23 21.62
C ARG A 283 -2.14 -9.17 22.14
N ILE A 284 -1.60 -10.05 21.29
CA ILE A 284 -0.49 -10.94 21.63
C ILE A 284 0.76 -10.12 21.97
N ASP A 285 1.10 -9.14 21.14
CA ASP A 285 2.25 -8.26 21.37
C ASP A 285 2.15 -7.51 22.71
N LEU A 286 0.98 -6.94 23.01
CA LEU A 286 0.73 -6.28 24.29
C LEU A 286 0.74 -7.26 25.48
N ALA A 287 0.33 -8.51 25.30
CA ALA A 287 0.38 -9.52 26.35
C ALA A 287 1.82 -9.97 26.65
N LEU A 288 2.66 -10.10 25.61
CA LEU A 288 4.06 -10.54 25.73
C LEU A 288 5.00 -9.40 26.16
N THR A 289 4.74 -8.16 25.72
CA THR A 289 5.64 -7.02 25.94
C THR A 289 5.07 -5.95 26.86
N GLY A 290 3.81 -6.07 27.27
CA GLY A 290 3.16 -5.14 28.17
C GLY A 290 3.85 -5.10 29.52
N SER A 291 4.32 -3.91 29.87
CA SER A 291 4.89 -3.65 31.19
C SER A 291 3.87 -3.89 32.30
N ARG A 292 4.11 -4.88 33.15
CA ARG A 292 3.34 -5.08 34.39
C ARG A 292 3.80 -4.05 35.44
N GLY A 293 3.22 -2.85 35.42
CA GLY A 293 3.40 -1.84 36.48
C GLY A 293 3.37 -0.37 36.04
N SER A 294 2.90 0.51 36.93
CA SER A 294 2.77 1.97 36.69
C SER A 294 4.11 2.67 36.43
N ARG A 295 5.20 2.20 37.06
CA ARG A 295 6.56 2.74 36.84
C ARG A 295 7.10 2.47 35.44
N SER A 296 6.87 1.28 34.91
CA SER A 296 7.36 0.93 33.58
C SER A 296 6.54 1.58 32.46
N ARG A 297 5.24 1.86 32.69
CA ARG A 297 4.45 2.74 31.81
C ARG A 297 5.00 4.16 31.78
N ARG A 298 5.33 4.76 32.94
CA ARG A 298 5.96 6.09 33.00
C ARG A 298 7.34 6.13 32.35
N ALA A 299 8.12 5.05 32.45
CA ALA A 299 9.42 4.96 31.76
C ALA A 299 9.25 4.80 30.24
N GLU A 300 8.23 4.09 29.77
CA GLU A 300 7.91 3.97 28.34
C GLU A 300 7.35 5.30 27.78
N GLU A 301 6.55 6.04 28.55
CA GLU A 301 6.08 7.39 28.23
C GLU A 301 7.23 8.42 28.24
N ALA A 302 8.16 8.34 29.19
CA ALA A 302 9.35 9.18 29.23
C ALA A 302 10.34 8.86 28.10
N ALA A 303 10.35 7.61 27.61
CA ALA A 303 11.12 7.18 26.44
C ALA A 303 10.36 7.37 25.11
N ALA A 304 9.10 7.84 25.14
CA ALA A 304 8.31 8.14 23.94
C ALA A 304 8.91 9.36 23.23
N VAL A 305 9.90 9.07 22.38
CA VAL A 305 10.57 10.06 21.53
C VAL A 305 9.53 10.80 20.70
N ARG A 306 9.55 12.14 20.78
CA ARG A 306 8.86 13.17 19.98
C ARG A 306 7.63 12.70 19.16
N PRO A 307 6.41 13.22 19.44
CA PRO A 307 5.22 12.93 18.62
C PRO A 307 5.52 13.12 17.13
N GLU A 308 5.20 12.12 16.32
CA GLU A 308 5.37 12.27 14.87
C GLU A 308 4.51 13.43 14.36
N PRO A 309 5.01 14.18 13.36
CA PRO A 309 4.30 15.34 12.85
C PRO A 309 3.02 14.93 12.10
N ALA A 310 2.05 15.84 12.05
CA ALA A 310 0.77 15.64 11.37
C ALA A 310 0.95 15.19 9.92
N ARG A 311 -0.06 14.51 9.35
CA ARG A 311 -0.02 13.88 8.01
C ARG A 311 0.50 14.81 6.90
N THR A 312 0.19 16.09 6.98
CA THR A 312 0.52 17.10 5.95
C THR A 312 1.89 17.75 6.14
N SER A 313 2.61 17.39 7.20
CA SER A 313 3.95 17.90 7.50
C SER A 313 5.01 16.89 7.08
N ALA A 314 6.25 17.34 6.87
CA ALA A 314 7.37 16.43 6.61
C ALA A 314 7.65 15.54 7.83
N LEU A 315 8.03 14.29 7.60
CA LEU A 315 8.45 13.33 8.64
C LEU A 315 9.90 13.54 9.10
N LEU A 316 10.71 14.18 8.27
CA LEU A 316 12.12 14.53 8.51
C LEU A 316 12.25 16.02 8.84
#